data_AF-A0A1I2J8S8-F1
#
_entry.id   AF-A0A1I2J8S8-F1
#
_cell.length_a   1.000
_cell.length_b   1.000
_cell.length_c   1.000
_cell.angle_alpha   90.00
_cell.angle_beta   90.00
_cell.angle_gamma   90.00
#
_symmetry.space_group_name_H-M   'P 1'
#
loop_
_entity.id
_entity.type
_entity.pdbx_description
1 polymer ?
#
loop_
_entity_poly.entity_id
_entity_poly.type
_entity_poly.pdbx_seq_one_letter_code
_entity_poly.pdbx_strand_id
1 'polypeptide(L)'
;EGEPCDDGNDVDTDACTNACAMASCGDGIVWTDKEQCDNGAENGLGKACNGMCQSNVCGDGDAGPGETCDDGNADDTDDCVACQQASCRDGFVWSGEEDCDDGNDIDTDDCTNACEPAECGDGIVQEGVKECDDGNQVDGDGCFECKKPRRVIFVTSKKFEGSLGGVDGADDECEKAAIAAGFTNGASFKAWLSDKEATSPAKRLDTQYQGMYVLIDGTPVAENGWADLTDGELLHAVDLTDTKMKVNSAPWTNTKADGTAGENDCNAWTNATGDFSGGVGKTNATDATWTEAVGVSLCDGARPLYCIEDV
;
A
#
# COMPACT_ATOMS: atom_id res chain seq x y z
N GLU A 1 34.19 -49.50 62.10
CA GLU A 1 33.81 -48.15 61.67
C GLU A 1 32.45 -48.27 61.02
N GLY A 2 31.52 -47.38 61.37
CA GLY A 2 30.12 -47.46 60.93
C GLY A 2 29.93 -46.76 59.58
N GLU A 3 29.02 -47.29 58.79
CA GLU A 3 28.51 -46.63 57.59
C GLU A 3 27.85 -45.28 57.92
N PRO A 4 27.94 -44.29 57.03
CA PRO A 4 27.39 -42.96 57.25
C PRO A 4 25.85 -42.92 57.26
N CYS A 5 25.17 -43.88 56.63
CA CYS A 5 23.72 -44.11 56.74
C CYS A 5 23.37 -45.59 56.49
N ASP A 6 22.25 -46.05 57.05
CA ASP A 6 21.55 -47.31 56.76
C ASP A 6 20.07 -47.08 57.08
N ASP A 7 19.21 -47.22 56.08
CA ASP A 7 17.78 -47.00 56.19
C ASP A 7 16.95 -48.30 56.10
N GLY A 8 17.62 -49.44 55.97
CA GLY A 8 17.05 -50.78 56.00
C GLY A 8 16.19 -51.14 54.80
N ASN A 9 16.40 -50.52 53.63
CA ASN A 9 15.68 -50.87 52.40
C ASN A 9 16.63 -50.94 51.17
N ASP A 10 16.10 -51.29 49.98
CA ASP A 10 16.88 -51.46 48.74
C ASP A 10 16.63 -50.33 47.69
N VAL A 11 16.08 -49.19 48.11
CA VAL A 11 15.71 -48.04 47.26
C VAL A 11 16.88 -47.07 47.18
N ASP A 12 17.56 -47.05 46.04
CA ASP A 12 18.76 -46.22 45.86
C ASP A 12 18.48 -44.71 45.71
N THR A 13 17.21 -44.36 45.49
CA THR A 13 16.77 -43.01 45.11
C THR A 13 16.17 -42.23 46.28
N ASP A 14 16.45 -42.63 47.52
CA ASP A 14 16.00 -41.92 48.72
C ASP A 14 17.17 -41.25 49.47
N ALA A 15 17.06 -41.01 50.77
CA ALA A 15 18.10 -40.31 51.52
C ALA A 15 19.38 -41.14 51.74
N CYS A 16 19.33 -42.46 51.57
CA CYS A 16 20.47 -43.36 51.75
C CYS A 16 20.61 -44.30 50.56
N THR A 17 21.73 -44.21 49.84
CA THR A 17 22.02 -45.12 48.71
C THR A 17 22.26 -46.55 49.20
N ASN A 18 22.09 -47.52 48.32
CA ASN A 18 22.40 -48.94 48.54
C ASN A 18 23.90 -49.20 48.79
N ALA A 19 24.75 -48.20 48.53
CA ALA A 19 26.17 -48.19 48.90
C ALA A 19 26.40 -47.72 50.35
N CYS A 20 25.33 -47.55 51.13
CA CYS A 20 25.35 -47.03 52.51
C CYS A 20 26.01 -45.65 52.60
N ALA A 21 25.75 -44.80 51.60
CA ALA A 21 26.20 -43.41 51.52
C ALA A 21 25.01 -42.46 51.46
N MET A 22 25.13 -41.29 52.10
CA MET A 22 24.09 -40.25 52.04
C MET A 22 23.91 -39.79 50.59
N ALA A 23 22.66 -39.69 50.12
CA ALA A 23 22.36 -39.18 48.79
C ALA A 23 22.86 -37.74 48.62
N SER A 24 23.44 -37.44 47.47
CA SER A 24 23.97 -36.11 47.18
C SER A 24 24.02 -35.82 45.69
N CYS A 25 23.59 -34.61 45.32
CA CYS A 25 23.69 -34.14 43.95
C CYS A 25 25.10 -34.33 43.36
N GLY A 26 25.17 -35.05 42.25
CA GLY A 26 26.40 -35.38 41.54
C GLY A 26 26.95 -36.78 41.83
N ASP A 27 26.21 -37.62 42.57
CA ASP A 27 26.56 -39.03 42.80
C ASP A 27 26.07 -39.96 41.67
N GLY A 28 25.26 -39.44 40.75
CA GLY A 28 24.73 -40.15 39.59
C GLY A 28 23.46 -40.94 39.86
N ILE A 29 22.81 -40.73 41.02
CA ILE A 29 21.55 -41.34 41.42
C ILE A 29 20.56 -40.24 41.77
N VAL A 30 19.43 -40.17 41.07
CA VAL A 30 18.41 -39.15 41.31
C VAL A 30 17.73 -39.37 42.67
N TRP A 31 17.91 -38.43 43.60
CA TRP A 31 17.16 -38.40 44.86
C TRP A 31 15.72 -37.96 44.62
N THR A 32 14.80 -38.91 44.78
CA THR A 32 13.36 -38.72 44.59
C THR A 32 12.83 -37.55 45.42
N ASP A 33 12.03 -36.69 44.78
CA ASP A 33 11.43 -35.47 45.35
C ASP A 33 12.43 -34.37 45.77
N LYS A 34 13.74 -34.55 45.53
CA LYS A 34 14.78 -33.54 45.80
C LYS A 34 15.55 -33.12 44.55
N GLU A 35 15.74 -34.03 43.62
CA GLU A 35 16.51 -33.83 42.40
C GLU A 35 15.62 -34.10 41.19
N GLN A 36 15.79 -33.31 40.13
CA GLN A 36 15.10 -33.50 38.85
C GLN A 36 15.95 -34.33 37.88
N CYS A 37 17.27 -34.32 38.09
CA CYS A 37 18.26 -35.03 37.30
C CYS A 37 19.51 -35.25 38.16
N ASP A 38 20.32 -36.25 37.80
CA ASP A 38 21.68 -36.38 38.31
C ASP A 38 22.52 -37.14 37.27
N ASN A 39 23.35 -36.41 36.53
CA ASN A 39 24.28 -36.96 35.55
C ASN A 39 25.68 -37.20 36.16
N GLY A 40 25.77 -37.22 37.49
CA GLY A 40 27.00 -37.38 38.24
C GLY A 40 27.99 -36.26 37.98
N ALA A 41 29.21 -36.63 37.57
CA ALA A 41 30.27 -35.68 37.24
C ALA A 41 29.95 -34.77 36.03
N GLU A 42 28.91 -35.07 35.25
CA GLU A 42 28.46 -34.24 34.12
C GLU A 42 27.42 -33.17 34.51
N ASN A 43 27.12 -33.03 35.80
CA ASN A 43 26.36 -31.88 36.31
C ASN A 43 27.20 -30.60 36.24
N GLY A 44 26.58 -29.46 36.01
CA GLY A 44 27.26 -28.16 36.05
C GLY A 44 26.65 -27.11 35.14
N LEU A 45 27.32 -25.96 35.05
CA LEU A 45 26.90 -24.85 34.19
C LEU A 45 26.96 -25.25 32.70
N GLY A 46 25.94 -24.86 31.95
CA GLY A 46 25.75 -25.18 30.54
C GLY A 46 25.56 -26.67 30.24
N LYS A 47 25.17 -27.45 31.23
CA LYS A 47 24.85 -28.88 31.11
C LYS A 47 23.36 -29.09 31.27
N ALA A 48 22.85 -30.19 30.71
CA ALA A 48 21.42 -30.54 30.82
C ALA A 48 20.94 -30.71 32.28
N CYS A 49 21.87 -30.98 33.21
CA CYS A 49 21.63 -31.01 34.64
C CYS A 49 22.58 -30.03 35.31
N ASN A 50 22.05 -29.02 36.00
CA ASN A 50 22.89 -28.00 36.60
C ASN A 50 23.57 -28.51 37.89
N GLY A 51 24.46 -27.70 38.48
CA GLY A 51 25.20 -28.08 39.70
C GLY A 51 24.34 -28.25 40.96
N MET A 52 23.02 -27.99 40.87
CA MET A 52 22.04 -28.16 41.93
C MET A 52 21.05 -29.30 41.63
N CYS A 53 21.35 -30.14 40.63
CA CYS A 53 20.52 -31.28 40.22
C CYS A 53 19.10 -30.87 39.78
N GLN A 54 19.00 -29.69 39.18
CA GLN A 54 17.81 -29.22 38.48
C GLN A 54 18.03 -29.32 36.97
N SER A 55 16.96 -29.63 36.25
CA SER A 55 17.00 -29.64 34.80
C SER A 55 17.27 -28.24 34.31
N ASN A 56 18.24 -28.12 33.41
CA ASN A 56 18.49 -26.88 32.72
C ASN A 56 17.32 -26.59 31.77
N VAL A 57 16.77 -25.39 31.87
CA VAL A 57 15.64 -24.91 31.07
C VAL A 57 15.83 -23.44 30.75
N CYS A 58 15.46 -23.07 29.54
CA CYS A 58 15.35 -21.67 29.15
C CYS A 58 14.66 -20.78 30.19
N GLY A 59 15.37 -19.75 30.64
CA GLY A 59 14.95 -18.79 31.64
C GLY A 59 15.36 -19.14 33.07
N ASP A 60 16.27 -20.09 33.27
CA ASP A 60 16.78 -20.46 34.60
C ASP A 60 18.08 -19.72 35.01
N GLY A 61 18.64 -18.93 34.09
CA GLY A 61 19.86 -18.15 34.24
C GLY A 61 21.14 -18.91 33.87
N ASP A 62 21.05 -20.11 33.31
CA ASP A 62 22.17 -20.94 32.87
C ASP A 62 21.95 -21.42 31.43
N ALA A 63 22.67 -20.85 30.46
CA ALA A 63 22.54 -21.24 29.05
C ALA A 63 22.97 -22.69 28.82
N GLY A 64 21.99 -23.57 28.64
CA GLY A 64 22.15 -25.01 28.51
C GLY A 64 22.57 -25.50 27.13
N PRO A 65 22.61 -26.83 26.94
CA PRO A 65 22.92 -27.42 25.64
C PRO A 65 21.89 -27.02 24.56
N GLY A 66 22.33 -26.22 23.59
CA GLY A 66 21.51 -25.78 22.45
C GLY A 66 20.98 -24.35 22.59
N GLU A 67 21.18 -23.73 23.75
CA GLU A 67 20.84 -22.34 24.03
C GLU A 67 22.05 -21.45 23.72
N THR A 68 21.84 -20.30 23.08
CA THR A 68 22.92 -19.32 22.86
C THR A 68 22.92 -18.20 23.89
N CYS A 69 21.85 -18.08 24.67
CA CYS A 69 21.67 -17.17 25.79
C CYS A 69 20.69 -17.80 26.80
N ASP A 70 20.73 -17.31 28.03
CA ASP A 70 19.69 -17.47 29.05
C ASP A 70 19.83 -16.29 30.02
N ASP A 71 18.79 -15.48 30.14
CA ASP A 71 18.80 -14.25 30.92
C ASP A 71 18.05 -14.38 32.26
N GLY A 72 17.59 -15.60 32.57
CA GLY A 72 16.88 -15.93 33.81
C GLY A 72 15.40 -15.58 33.80
N ASN A 73 14.81 -15.37 32.62
CA ASN A 73 13.40 -15.08 32.49
C ASN A 73 12.77 -15.73 31.23
N ALA A 74 11.46 -15.61 31.01
CA ALA A 74 10.74 -16.25 29.90
C ALA A 74 10.06 -15.24 28.96
N ASP A 75 10.57 -14.01 28.94
CA ASP A 75 10.09 -12.87 28.16
C ASP A 75 10.82 -12.86 26.81
N ASP A 76 10.12 -13.32 25.77
CA ASP A 76 10.64 -13.34 24.41
C ASP A 76 10.63 -11.94 23.74
N THR A 77 10.76 -10.86 24.52
CA THR A 77 10.80 -9.48 24.00
C THR A 77 12.08 -8.72 24.36
N ASP A 78 13.06 -9.39 24.98
CA ASP A 78 14.36 -8.82 25.33
C ASP A 78 15.51 -9.42 24.49
N ASP A 79 16.75 -9.33 24.96
CA ASP A 79 17.93 -9.78 24.22
C ASP A 79 18.07 -11.32 24.16
N CYS A 80 17.21 -12.06 24.86
CA CYS A 80 17.18 -13.52 24.83
C CYS A 80 15.79 -14.08 24.53
N VAL A 81 15.56 -14.41 23.26
CA VAL A 81 14.27 -14.84 22.72
C VAL A 81 14.32 -16.33 22.43
N ALA A 82 13.40 -17.11 23.01
CA ALA A 82 13.36 -18.56 22.86
C ALA A 82 14.75 -19.23 23.07
N CYS A 83 15.54 -18.67 23.99
CA CYS A 83 16.94 -19.03 24.28
C CYS A 83 17.92 -18.96 23.10
N GLN A 84 17.58 -18.12 22.13
CA GLN A 84 18.47 -17.64 21.09
C GLN A 84 18.68 -16.13 21.29
N GLN A 85 19.86 -15.63 20.87
CA GLN A 85 20.07 -14.18 20.85
C GLN A 85 19.05 -13.54 19.91
N ALA A 86 18.35 -12.51 20.40
CA ALA A 86 17.37 -11.77 19.63
C ALA A 86 17.98 -11.23 18.32
N SER A 87 17.22 -11.30 17.23
CA SER A 87 17.63 -10.73 15.95
C SER A 87 16.45 -10.51 15.01
N CYS A 88 16.50 -9.42 14.26
CA CYS A 88 15.54 -9.13 13.21
C CYS A 88 15.27 -10.31 12.27
N ARG A 89 13.97 -10.61 12.13
CA ARG A 89 13.30 -11.71 11.43
C ARG A 89 13.33 -13.06 12.17
N ASP A 90 13.48 -13.05 13.48
CA ASP A 90 13.35 -14.27 14.29
C ASP A 90 11.89 -14.59 14.68
N GLY A 91 10.97 -13.67 14.37
CA GLY A 91 9.54 -13.78 14.64
C GLY A 91 9.11 -13.18 15.98
N PHE A 92 10.02 -12.51 16.69
CA PHE A 92 9.76 -11.87 17.98
C PHE A 92 10.25 -10.43 17.98
N VAL A 93 9.52 -9.55 18.67
CA VAL A 93 9.87 -8.13 18.71
C VAL A 93 10.86 -7.88 19.85
N TRP A 94 12.09 -7.49 19.51
CA TRP A 94 13.08 -7.06 20.49
C TRP A 94 12.79 -5.64 20.99
N SER A 95 12.13 -5.54 22.15
CA SER A 95 11.64 -4.30 22.73
C SER A 95 12.77 -3.28 22.95
N GLY A 96 12.73 -2.20 22.17
CA GLY A 96 13.65 -1.06 22.28
C GLY A 96 14.82 -1.10 21.31
N GLU A 97 14.99 -2.20 20.56
CA GLU A 97 15.92 -2.28 19.41
C GLU A 97 15.16 -2.37 18.08
N GLU A 98 13.98 -3.01 18.08
CA GLU A 98 13.14 -3.23 16.89
C GLU A 98 11.70 -2.77 17.15
N ASP A 99 11.07 -2.19 16.12
CA ASP A 99 9.69 -1.68 16.20
C ASP A 99 8.66 -2.70 15.67
N CYS A 100 9.10 -3.66 14.86
CA CYS A 100 8.34 -4.79 14.36
C CYS A 100 9.24 -5.99 14.04
N ASP A 101 8.66 -7.19 13.95
CA ASP A 101 9.30 -8.39 13.40
C ASP A 101 8.18 -9.32 12.90
N ASP A 102 8.24 -9.71 11.63
CA ASP A 102 7.26 -10.63 11.01
C ASP A 102 7.84 -12.00 10.64
N GLY A 103 9.09 -12.26 11.07
CA GLY A 103 9.78 -13.52 10.95
C GLY A 103 10.10 -13.95 9.52
N ASN A 104 10.13 -13.03 8.54
CA ASN A 104 10.33 -13.38 7.15
C ASN A 104 11.24 -12.40 6.37
N ASP A 105 11.62 -12.77 5.13
CA ASP A 105 12.57 -11.99 4.30
C ASP A 105 11.87 -11.10 3.25
N ILE A 106 10.57 -10.87 3.36
CA ILE A 106 9.74 -10.13 2.39
C ILE A 106 9.71 -8.67 2.82
N ASP A 107 10.40 -7.80 2.07
CA ASP A 107 10.49 -6.37 2.42
C ASP A 107 9.19 -5.58 2.18
N THR A 108 8.18 -6.23 1.60
CA THR A 108 6.99 -5.61 1.02
C THR A 108 5.70 -5.89 1.81
N ASP A 109 5.80 -6.40 3.03
CA ASP A 109 4.68 -6.61 3.95
C ASP A 109 4.76 -5.63 5.14
N ASP A 110 4.24 -6.00 6.30
CA ASP A 110 4.00 -5.07 7.41
C ASP A 110 5.31 -4.65 8.12
N CYS A 111 6.39 -5.40 7.96
CA CYS A 111 7.69 -5.11 8.56
C CYS A 111 8.81 -5.19 7.53
N THR A 112 9.67 -4.18 7.47
CA THR A 112 10.82 -4.23 6.56
C THR A 112 11.84 -5.26 7.05
N ASN A 113 12.73 -5.69 6.16
CA ASN A 113 13.89 -6.51 6.52
C ASN A 113 14.87 -5.80 7.48
N ALA A 114 14.66 -4.53 7.79
CA ALA A 114 15.39 -3.78 8.80
C ALA A 114 14.68 -3.75 10.16
N CYS A 115 13.54 -4.43 10.31
CA CYS A 115 12.69 -4.42 11.50
C CYS A 115 12.18 -3.01 11.87
N GLU A 116 12.04 -2.19 10.83
CA GLU A 116 11.33 -0.92 10.87
C GLU A 116 9.93 -1.10 10.26
N PRO A 117 8.91 -0.39 10.78
CA PRO A 117 7.57 -0.47 10.24
C PRO A 117 7.55 -0.02 8.78
N ALA A 118 6.70 -0.66 8.00
CA ALA A 118 6.35 -0.22 6.66
C ALA A 118 5.82 1.25 6.63
N GLU A 119 6.61 2.23 6.18
CA GLU A 119 6.27 3.67 6.22
C GLU A 119 6.20 4.35 4.84
N CYS A 120 5.32 5.32 4.66
CA CYS A 120 5.28 6.03 3.38
C CYS A 120 6.57 6.82 3.14
N GLY A 121 7.12 6.69 1.94
CA GLY A 121 8.36 7.36 1.54
C GLY A 121 9.61 6.58 1.92
N ASP A 122 9.48 5.31 2.32
CA ASP A 122 10.60 4.40 2.60
C ASP A 122 11.26 3.86 1.31
N GLY A 123 10.66 4.15 0.15
CA GLY A 123 11.12 3.70 -1.16
C GLY A 123 10.66 2.29 -1.53
N ILE A 124 9.78 1.68 -0.73
CA ILE A 124 9.31 0.31 -0.90
C ILE A 124 7.78 0.29 -1.06
N VAL A 125 7.30 -0.21 -2.21
CA VAL A 125 5.87 -0.41 -2.44
C VAL A 125 5.44 -1.74 -1.83
N GLN A 126 4.68 -1.70 -0.74
CA GLN A 126 4.11 -2.89 -0.10
C GLN A 126 2.81 -3.33 -0.78
N GLU A 127 2.83 -4.48 -1.43
CA GLU A 127 1.69 -4.99 -2.21
C GLU A 127 0.48 -5.25 -1.29
N GLY A 128 -0.62 -4.51 -1.50
CA GLY A 128 -1.84 -4.62 -0.70
C GLY A 128 -1.90 -3.70 0.52
N VAL A 129 -0.80 -3.03 0.89
CA VAL A 129 -0.74 -2.02 1.96
C VAL A 129 -0.63 -0.60 1.38
N LYS A 130 0.15 -0.42 0.30
CA LYS A 130 0.40 0.86 -0.37
C LYS A 130 0.25 0.74 -1.90
N GLU A 131 -0.34 1.74 -2.54
CA GLU A 131 -0.54 1.79 -4.02
C GLU A 131 0.65 2.43 -4.76
N CYS A 132 1.48 3.21 -4.04
CA CYS A 132 2.71 3.82 -4.53
C CYS A 132 3.65 4.17 -3.37
N ASP A 133 4.90 4.46 -3.70
CA ASP A 133 5.91 5.07 -2.84
C ASP A 133 6.90 5.83 -3.75
N ASP A 134 7.10 7.13 -3.53
CA ASP A 134 8.00 7.98 -4.31
C ASP A 134 9.31 8.31 -3.56
N GLY A 135 9.60 7.56 -2.50
CA GLY A 135 10.83 7.65 -1.71
C GLY A 135 10.94 8.91 -0.87
N ASN A 136 9.83 9.63 -0.65
CA ASN A 136 9.78 10.77 0.25
C ASN A 136 8.36 10.99 0.84
N GLN A 137 8.21 11.97 1.74
CA GLN A 137 6.93 12.32 2.40
C GLN A 137 6.38 13.69 1.96
N VAL A 138 6.76 14.17 0.78
CA VAL A 138 6.30 15.45 0.24
C VAL A 138 4.94 15.24 -0.42
N ASP A 139 3.97 16.08 -0.05
CA ASP A 139 2.64 15.98 -0.63
C ASP A 139 2.62 16.45 -2.09
N GLY A 140 2.17 15.57 -2.99
CA GLY A 140 1.75 15.93 -4.35
C GLY A 140 2.84 15.88 -5.44
N ASP A 141 4.02 15.32 -5.17
CA ASP A 141 5.08 15.09 -6.17
C ASP A 141 5.15 13.66 -6.71
N GLY A 142 4.31 12.75 -6.22
CA GLY A 142 4.13 11.43 -6.83
C GLY A 142 3.11 10.57 -6.09
N CYS A 143 3.28 10.44 -4.78
CA CYS A 143 2.48 9.62 -3.90
C CYS A 143 2.01 10.44 -2.68
N PHE A 144 0.73 10.37 -2.33
CA PHE A 144 0.18 11.08 -1.17
C PHE A 144 -0.53 10.08 -0.25
N GLU A 145 -0.07 9.97 1.01
CA GLU A 145 -0.56 8.95 1.96
C GLU A 145 -0.55 7.53 1.37
N CYS A 146 0.49 7.22 0.60
CA CYS A 146 0.70 5.93 -0.08
C CYS A 146 -0.39 5.57 -1.09
N LYS A 147 -1.10 6.59 -1.56
CA LYS A 147 -2.08 6.52 -2.64
C LYS A 147 -1.65 7.47 -3.73
N LYS A 148 -1.87 7.07 -4.98
CA LYS A 148 -1.61 7.98 -6.09
C LYS A 148 -2.53 9.21 -5.94
N PRO A 149 -2.04 10.44 -6.17
CA PRO A 149 -2.90 11.62 -6.21
C PRO A 149 -4.00 11.37 -7.25
N ARG A 150 -5.17 11.99 -7.07
CA ARG A 150 -6.35 11.72 -7.91
C ARG A 150 -6.83 13.02 -8.53
N ARG A 151 -7.08 13.03 -9.83
CA ARG A 151 -7.77 14.08 -10.56
C ARG A 151 -9.13 13.56 -11.01
N VAL A 152 -10.18 14.37 -10.82
CA VAL A 152 -11.53 13.98 -11.22
C VAL A 152 -11.79 14.30 -12.69
N ILE A 153 -12.40 13.36 -13.40
CA ILE A 153 -12.97 13.55 -14.74
C ILE A 153 -14.47 13.22 -14.73
N PHE A 154 -15.29 14.08 -15.33
CA PHE A 154 -16.73 13.86 -15.46
C PHE A 154 -17.32 14.49 -16.74
N VAL A 155 -18.57 14.15 -17.04
CA VAL A 155 -19.34 14.71 -18.16
C VAL A 155 -20.28 15.80 -17.64
N THR A 156 -20.42 16.94 -18.32
CA THR A 156 -21.42 17.93 -17.91
C THR A 156 -22.85 17.37 -18.11
N SER A 157 -23.72 17.54 -17.12
CA SER A 157 -25.16 17.25 -17.24
C SER A 157 -25.85 18.24 -18.18
N LYS A 158 -25.37 19.49 -18.20
CA LYS A 158 -25.75 20.52 -19.17
C LYS A 158 -25.11 20.25 -20.53
N LYS A 159 -25.80 20.64 -21.60
CA LYS A 159 -25.35 20.52 -22.98
C LYS A 159 -25.22 21.90 -23.63
N PHE A 160 -24.34 22.00 -24.62
CA PHE A 160 -23.89 23.23 -25.23
C PHE A 160 -23.81 23.10 -26.75
N GLU A 161 -24.25 24.14 -27.45
CA GLU A 161 -23.99 24.31 -28.87
C GLU A 161 -22.50 24.64 -29.10
N GLY A 162 -22.05 24.65 -30.36
CA GLY A 162 -20.64 24.84 -30.73
C GLY A 162 -20.08 26.24 -30.46
N SER A 163 -20.90 27.22 -30.10
CA SER A 163 -20.46 28.58 -29.72
C SER A 163 -20.23 28.65 -28.20
N LEU A 164 -19.12 28.04 -27.75
CA LEU A 164 -18.71 28.01 -26.34
C LEU A 164 -17.96 29.27 -25.90
N GLY A 165 -17.57 30.15 -26.85
CA GLY A 165 -16.69 31.28 -26.57
C GLY A 165 -15.20 30.90 -26.62
N GLY A 166 -14.86 29.86 -27.39
CA GLY A 166 -13.51 29.29 -27.42
C GLY A 166 -13.32 28.20 -26.36
N VAL A 167 -12.09 27.68 -26.29
CA VAL A 167 -11.71 26.68 -25.28
C VAL A 167 -11.79 27.27 -23.86
N ASP A 168 -11.44 28.55 -23.69
CA ASP A 168 -11.55 29.24 -22.39
C ASP A 168 -13.01 29.31 -21.90
N GLY A 169 -13.96 29.57 -22.80
CA GLY A 169 -15.38 29.55 -22.44
C GLY A 169 -15.91 28.15 -22.12
N ALA A 170 -15.30 27.10 -22.68
CA ALA A 170 -15.58 25.72 -22.29
C ALA A 170 -15.02 25.40 -20.89
N ASP A 171 -13.83 25.91 -20.55
CA ASP A 171 -13.24 25.82 -19.20
C ASP A 171 -14.15 26.51 -18.17
N ASP A 172 -14.67 27.70 -18.47
CA ASP A 172 -15.63 28.41 -17.60
C ASP A 172 -16.89 27.57 -17.29
N GLU A 173 -17.39 26.81 -18.27
CA GLU A 173 -18.54 25.93 -18.05
C GLU A 173 -18.16 24.68 -17.24
N CYS A 174 -16.93 24.17 -17.38
CA CYS A 174 -16.42 23.09 -16.53
C CYS A 174 -16.20 23.52 -15.08
N GLU A 175 -15.67 24.73 -14.84
CA GLU A 175 -15.58 25.31 -13.50
C GLU A 175 -16.98 25.41 -12.86
N LYS A 176 -17.97 25.95 -13.59
CA LYS A 176 -19.34 26.06 -13.09
C LYS A 176 -19.95 24.69 -12.75
N ALA A 177 -19.72 23.69 -13.59
CA ALA A 177 -20.21 22.33 -13.36
C ALA A 177 -19.55 21.69 -12.13
N ALA A 178 -18.24 21.87 -11.95
CA ALA A 178 -17.51 21.37 -10.79
C ALA A 178 -17.99 22.04 -9.49
N ILE A 179 -18.17 23.36 -9.48
CA ILE A 179 -18.71 24.08 -8.32
C ILE A 179 -20.13 23.59 -8.00
N ALA A 180 -20.98 23.38 -9.01
CA ALA A 180 -22.33 22.84 -8.83
C ALA A 180 -22.33 21.40 -8.28
N ALA A 181 -21.31 20.61 -8.61
CA ALA A 181 -21.07 19.28 -8.06
C ALA A 181 -20.49 19.27 -6.64
N GLY A 182 -20.13 20.45 -6.09
CA GLY A 182 -19.63 20.62 -4.73
C GLY A 182 -18.11 20.70 -4.61
N PHE A 183 -17.38 20.78 -5.72
CA PHE A 183 -15.92 20.97 -5.70
C PHE A 183 -15.56 22.41 -5.33
N THR A 184 -14.77 22.58 -4.27
CA THR A 184 -14.29 23.91 -3.84
C THR A 184 -13.15 24.44 -4.69
N ASN A 185 -12.48 23.56 -5.43
CA ASN A 185 -11.40 23.86 -6.37
C ASN A 185 -11.89 23.94 -7.83
N GLY A 186 -13.15 24.33 -8.07
CA GLY A 186 -13.75 24.32 -9.41
C GLY A 186 -12.91 24.99 -10.51
N ALA A 187 -12.14 26.04 -10.21
CA ALA A 187 -11.26 26.73 -11.16
C ALA A 187 -10.14 25.84 -11.77
N SER A 188 -9.83 24.71 -11.12
CA SER A 188 -8.90 23.70 -11.64
C SER A 188 -9.53 22.82 -12.74
N PHE A 189 -10.85 22.83 -12.92
CA PHE A 189 -11.47 22.00 -13.95
C PHE A 189 -11.36 22.65 -15.33
N LYS A 190 -10.82 21.90 -16.28
CA LYS A 190 -10.61 22.28 -17.68
C LYS A 190 -11.39 21.35 -18.60
N ALA A 191 -11.92 21.89 -19.71
CA ALA A 191 -12.63 21.12 -20.70
C ALA A 191 -11.68 20.28 -21.56
N TRP A 192 -11.91 18.98 -21.72
CA TRP A 192 -11.16 18.20 -22.71
C TRP A 192 -11.63 18.55 -24.13
N LEU A 193 -11.04 19.61 -24.69
CA LEU A 193 -11.49 20.27 -25.90
C LEU A 193 -10.30 20.90 -26.64
N SER A 194 -10.24 20.74 -27.96
CA SER A 194 -9.20 21.34 -28.80
C SER A 194 -9.75 22.34 -29.79
N ASP A 195 -9.03 23.45 -29.94
CA ASP A 195 -9.08 24.32 -31.12
C ASP A 195 -8.00 23.83 -32.10
N LYS A 196 -8.35 23.68 -33.38
CA LYS A 196 -7.45 23.06 -34.36
C LYS A 196 -6.17 23.87 -34.60
N GLU A 197 -6.22 25.19 -34.43
CA GLU A 197 -5.10 26.10 -34.71
C GLU A 197 -4.44 26.62 -33.42
N ALA A 198 -5.20 26.82 -32.34
CA ALA A 198 -4.71 27.51 -31.15
C ALA A 198 -4.17 26.56 -30.07
N THR A 199 -5.02 25.70 -29.52
CA THR A 199 -4.70 24.95 -28.29
C THR A 199 -5.36 23.57 -28.26
N SER A 200 -4.77 22.66 -27.49
CA SER A 200 -5.30 21.32 -27.26
C SER A 200 -4.97 20.88 -25.83
N PRO A 201 -5.61 19.82 -25.31
CA PRO A 201 -5.25 19.26 -24.01
C PRO A 201 -3.74 19.00 -23.86
N ALA A 202 -3.08 18.40 -24.86
CA ALA A 202 -1.64 18.15 -24.83
C ALA A 202 -0.74 19.40 -24.74
N LYS A 203 -1.28 20.59 -25.05
CA LYS A 203 -0.54 21.86 -24.96
C LYS A 203 -0.78 22.61 -23.64
N ARG A 204 -1.90 22.32 -22.97
CA ARG A 204 -2.44 23.20 -21.91
C ARG A 204 -2.67 22.51 -20.58
N LEU A 205 -2.78 21.17 -20.57
CA LEU A 205 -2.91 20.37 -19.36
C LEU A 205 -1.55 19.81 -18.94
N ASP A 206 -1.42 19.43 -17.68
CA ASP A 206 -0.21 18.83 -17.14
C ASP A 206 0.00 17.40 -17.69
N THR A 207 0.86 17.31 -18.70
CA THR A 207 1.26 16.05 -19.34
C THR A 207 2.29 15.25 -18.55
N GLN A 208 2.80 15.80 -17.44
CA GLN A 208 3.75 15.11 -16.55
C GLN A 208 3.05 14.47 -15.35
N TYR A 209 1.75 14.70 -15.17
CA TYR A 209 0.97 14.08 -14.11
C TYR A 209 1.04 12.54 -14.19
N GLN A 210 1.34 11.90 -13.06
CA GLN A 210 1.47 10.43 -12.94
C GLN A 210 0.44 9.80 -11.99
N GLY A 211 -0.46 10.60 -11.42
CA GLY A 211 -1.53 10.10 -10.56
C GLY A 211 -2.71 9.50 -11.33
N MET A 212 -3.81 9.22 -10.64
CA MET A 212 -5.00 8.61 -11.23
C MET A 212 -5.96 9.66 -11.77
N TYR A 213 -6.62 9.34 -12.88
CA TYR A 213 -7.88 9.97 -13.25
C TYR A 213 -9.03 9.09 -12.78
N VAL A 214 -9.97 9.67 -12.05
CA VAL A 214 -11.14 8.97 -11.48
C VAL A 214 -12.44 9.66 -11.85
N LEU A 215 -13.52 8.90 -11.93
CA LEU A 215 -14.86 9.47 -12.02
C LEU A 215 -15.23 10.18 -10.71
N ILE A 216 -16.30 10.98 -10.75
CA ILE A 216 -16.83 11.73 -9.61
C ILE A 216 -17.27 10.85 -8.41
N ASP A 217 -17.40 9.54 -8.60
CA ASP A 217 -17.67 8.56 -7.52
C ASP A 217 -16.41 7.83 -7.03
N GLY A 218 -15.24 8.15 -7.60
CA GLY A 218 -13.96 7.54 -7.27
C GLY A 218 -13.56 6.37 -8.16
N THR A 219 -14.39 5.95 -9.12
CA THR A 219 -14.06 4.83 -10.03
C THR A 219 -12.85 5.17 -10.91
N PRO A 220 -11.78 4.34 -10.94
CA PRO A 220 -10.62 4.59 -11.79
C PRO A 220 -10.95 4.60 -13.28
N VAL A 221 -10.42 5.60 -14.00
CA VAL A 221 -10.48 5.73 -15.46
C VAL A 221 -9.11 5.48 -16.08
N ALA A 222 -8.06 6.01 -15.44
CA ALA A 222 -6.66 5.82 -15.81
C ALA A 222 -5.80 5.87 -14.54
N GLU A 223 -4.78 5.02 -14.44
CA GLU A 223 -3.98 4.81 -13.23
C GLU A 223 -2.57 5.41 -13.29
N ASN A 224 -2.07 5.74 -14.48
CA ASN A 224 -0.71 6.27 -14.69
C ASN A 224 -0.72 7.62 -15.42
N GLY A 225 -1.65 8.48 -15.03
CA GLY A 225 -1.72 9.88 -15.42
C GLY A 225 -1.89 10.10 -16.92
N TRP A 226 -1.18 11.06 -17.49
CA TRP A 226 -1.36 11.47 -18.88
C TRP A 226 -1.11 10.33 -19.87
N ALA A 227 -0.09 9.51 -19.62
CA ALA A 227 0.29 8.42 -20.50
C ALA A 227 -0.87 7.42 -20.68
N ASP A 228 -1.51 7.04 -19.58
CA ASP A 228 -2.61 6.08 -19.55
C ASP A 228 -3.93 6.72 -20.05
N LEU A 229 -4.17 8.00 -19.76
CA LEU A 229 -5.34 8.71 -20.31
C LEU A 229 -5.30 8.84 -21.85
N THR A 230 -4.12 8.74 -22.47
CA THR A 230 -3.89 9.03 -23.90
C THR A 230 -3.28 7.88 -24.71
N ASP A 231 -3.11 6.69 -24.14
CA ASP A 231 -2.58 5.53 -24.87
C ASP A 231 -3.60 4.85 -25.79
N GLY A 232 -4.89 5.20 -25.64
CA GLY A 232 -6.00 4.68 -26.43
C GLY A 232 -6.84 3.62 -25.73
N GLU A 233 -6.56 3.29 -24.47
CA GLU A 233 -7.33 2.39 -23.62
C GLU A 233 -7.63 3.04 -22.27
N LEU A 234 -8.88 2.95 -21.81
CA LEU A 234 -9.30 3.39 -20.48
C LEU A 234 -9.73 2.18 -19.66
N LEU A 235 -9.41 2.20 -18.37
CA LEU A 235 -9.89 1.19 -17.41
C LEU A 235 -11.41 1.23 -17.27
N HIS A 236 -11.99 2.42 -17.33
CA HIS A 236 -13.42 2.64 -17.30
C HIS A 236 -13.83 3.81 -18.19
N ALA A 237 -15.01 3.74 -18.80
CA ALA A 237 -15.52 4.79 -19.65
C ALA A 237 -15.87 6.06 -18.83
N VAL A 238 -15.72 7.24 -19.44
CA VAL A 238 -16.09 8.51 -18.80
C VAL A 238 -17.61 8.73 -18.93
N ASP A 239 -18.38 7.99 -18.15
CA ASP A 239 -19.83 7.87 -18.31
C ASP A 239 -20.65 8.40 -17.14
N LEU A 240 -20.07 9.14 -16.20
CA LEU A 240 -20.78 9.81 -15.11
C LEU A 240 -20.81 11.32 -15.28
N THR A 241 -21.97 11.91 -14.98
CA THR A 241 -22.12 13.36 -15.00
C THR A 241 -21.67 14.02 -13.69
N ASP A 242 -21.55 15.35 -13.68
CA ASP A 242 -21.42 16.21 -12.48
C ASP A 242 -22.51 15.95 -11.41
N THR A 243 -23.62 15.30 -11.77
CA THR A 243 -24.69 14.88 -10.85
C THR A 243 -24.62 13.39 -10.45
N LYS A 244 -23.53 12.70 -10.79
CA LYS A 244 -23.32 11.25 -10.62
C LYS A 244 -24.31 10.37 -11.39
N MET A 245 -25.01 10.94 -12.37
CA MET A 245 -25.91 10.20 -13.24
C MET A 245 -25.14 9.61 -14.43
N LYS A 246 -25.36 8.31 -14.71
CA LYS A 246 -24.78 7.64 -15.87
C LYS A 246 -25.30 8.22 -17.18
N VAL A 247 -24.42 8.45 -18.14
CA VAL A 247 -24.73 9.10 -19.42
C VAL A 247 -24.16 8.31 -20.60
N ASN A 248 -24.97 8.16 -21.64
CA ASN A 248 -24.53 7.70 -22.95
C ASN A 248 -24.76 8.84 -23.96
N SER A 249 -23.69 9.56 -24.28
CA SER A 249 -23.72 10.76 -25.12
C SER A 249 -22.42 10.87 -25.90
N ALA A 250 -22.37 11.85 -26.80
CA ALA A 250 -21.16 12.19 -27.56
C ALA A 250 -20.77 13.63 -27.22
N PRO A 251 -19.81 13.85 -26.29
CA PRO A 251 -19.36 15.16 -25.86
C PRO A 251 -18.56 15.86 -26.95
N TRP A 252 -18.49 17.19 -26.92
CA TRP A 252 -17.55 17.93 -27.77
C TRP A 252 -16.12 17.69 -27.30
N THR A 253 -15.22 17.44 -28.25
CA THR A 253 -13.78 17.21 -27.98
C THR A 253 -12.91 17.87 -29.04
N ASN A 254 -13.08 17.48 -30.31
CA ASN A 254 -12.09 17.70 -31.36
C ASN A 254 -10.66 17.34 -30.93
N THR A 255 -10.53 16.35 -30.05
CA THR A 255 -9.23 15.96 -29.48
C THR A 255 -8.94 14.53 -29.90
N LYS A 256 -7.74 14.32 -30.46
CA LYS A 256 -7.24 12.99 -30.84
C LYS A 256 -6.88 12.18 -29.60
N ALA A 257 -6.67 10.88 -29.77
CA ALA A 257 -6.28 9.99 -28.69
C ALA A 257 -5.05 10.49 -27.89
N ASP A 258 -4.06 11.06 -28.58
CA ASP A 258 -2.82 11.59 -27.99
C ASP A 258 -2.98 12.98 -27.33
N GLY A 259 -4.21 13.48 -27.20
CA GLY A 259 -4.51 14.81 -26.65
C GLY A 259 -4.22 15.98 -27.59
N THR A 260 -3.78 15.73 -28.84
CA THR A 260 -3.58 16.78 -29.84
C THR A 260 -4.88 17.18 -30.53
N ALA A 261 -4.86 18.28 -31.28
CA ALA A 261 -6.05 18.78 -31.95
C ALA A 261 -6.44 17.95 -33.19
N GLY A 262 -7.75 17.76 -33.35
CA GLY A 262 -8.40 17.34 -34.59
C GLY A 262 -8.75 18.53 -35.48
N GLU A 263 -9.50 18.26 -36.55
CA GLU A 263 -9.72 19.22 -37.65
C GLU A 263 -11.01 20.06 -37.55
N ASN A 264 -11.95 19.66 -36.69
CA ASN A 264 -13.33 20.17 -36.68
C ASN A 264 -13.68 20.75 -35.31
N ASP A 265 -13.68 22.07 -35.19
CA ASP A 265 -13.78 22.76 -33.90
C ASP A 265 -14.88 23.82 -33.87
N CYS A 266 -15.93 23.71 -34.71
CA CYS A 266 -16.98 24.72 -34.77
C CYS A 266 -16.47 26.16 -34.99
N ASN A 267 -15.39 26.28 -35.80
CA ASN A 267 -14.67 27.53 -36.05
C ASN A 267 -14.17 28.14 -34.73
N ALA A 268 -13.22 27.45 -34.10
CA ALA A 268 -12.64 27.84 -32.80
C ALA A 268 -13.69 27.95 -31.68
N TRP A 269 -14.73 27.13 -31.73
CA TRP A 269 -15.84 27.08 -30.78
C TRP A 269 -16.55 28.43 -30.59
N THR A 270 -16.65 29.20 -31.68
CA THR A 270 -17.35 30.49 -31.72
C THR A 270 -18.64 30.44 -32.52
N ASN A 271 -18.92 29.33 -33.20
CA ASN A 271 -20.04 29.22 -34.12
C ASN A 271 -21.01 28.08 -33.73
N ALA A 272 -22.31 28.37 -33.80
CA ALA A 272 -23.40 27.43 -33.49
C ALA A 272 -24.35 27.22 -34.69
N THR A 273 -23.92 27.51 -35.92
CA THR A 273 -24.73 27.20 -37.11
C THR A 273 -24.47 25.79 -37.62
N GLY A 274 -25.44 25.24 -38.36
CA GLY A 274 -25.32 23.92 -39.01
C GLY A 274 -24.36 23.90 -40.22
N ASP A 275 -23.66 25.00 -40.52
CA ASP A 275 -22.67 25.07 -41.60
C ASP A 275 -21.29 24.59 -41.15
N PHE A 276 -21.07 24.54 -39.83
CA PHE A 276 -19.83 24.11 -39.22
C PHE A 276 -20.02 22.77 -38.52
N SER A 277 -18.90 22.06 -38.34
CA SER A 277 -18.85 20.81 -37.62
C SER A 277 -17.80 20.82 -36.51
N GLY A 278 -18.10 20.07 -35.45
CA GLY A 278 -17.20 19.79 -34.32
C GLY A 278 -16.90 18.29 -34.21
N GLY A 279 -15.69 17.96 -33.77
CA GLY A 279 -15.31 16.61 -33.37
C GLY A 279 -15.93 16.23 -32.02
N VAL A 280 -16.26 14.95 -31.86
CA VAL A 280 -16.95 14.45 -30.67
C VAL A 280 -16.32 13.17 -30.13
N GLY A 281 -16.52 12.91 -28.84
CA GLY A 281 -16.18 11.65 -28.18
C GLY A 281 -17.38 10.72 -27.98
N LYS A 282 -17.21 9.67 -27.18
CA LYS A 282 -18.27 8.76 -26.72
C LYS A 282 -18.11 8.47 -25.23
N THR A 283 -19.11 8.83 -24.43
CA THR A 283 -19.01 8.66 -22.96
C THR A 283 -18.94 7.20 -22.52
N ASN A 284 -19.45 6.27 -23.32
CA ASN A 284 -19.50 4.84 -23.00
C ASN A 284 -18.38 4.00 -23.64
N ALA A 285 -17.36 4.65 -24.21
CA ALA A 285 -16.22 3.98 -24.82
C ALA A 285 -15.04 3.91 -23.84
N THR A 286 -14.30 2.80 -23.90
CA THR A 286 -13.02 2.59 -23.19
C THR A 286 -11.84 2.54 -24.17
N ASP A 287 -12.08 2.74 -25.46
CA ASP A 287 -11.03 2.87 -26.47
C ASP A 287 -10.85 4.34 -26.85
N ALA A 288 -9.89 4.64 -27.73
CA ALA A 288 -9.63 5.98 -28.27
C ALA A 288 -10.89 6.75 -28.76
N THR A 289 -12.00 6.07 -29.06
CA THR A 289 -13.24 6.74 -29.45
C THR A 289 -13.95 7.44 -28.29
N TRP A 290 -13.48 7.29 -27.06
CA TRP A 290 -13.93 8.09 -25.92
C TRP A 290 -13.70 9.58 -26.17
N THR A 291 -12.58 9.93 -26.81
CA THR A 291 -12.22 11.28 -27.21
C THR A 291 -12.42 11.54 -28.70
N GLU A 292 -12.04 10.60 -29.57
CA GLU A 292 -12.05 10.77 -31.04
C GLU A 292 -13.02 9.77 -31.67
N ALA A 293 -14.32 10.03 -31.55
CA ALA A 293 -15.32 9.21 -32.20
C ALA A 293 -15.27 9.39 -33.73
N VAL A 294 -15.53 8.31 -34.46
CA VAL A 294 -15.66 8.38 -35.91
C VAL A 294 -16.82 9.30 -36.30
N GLY A 295 -16.50 10.38 -37.00
CA GLY A 295 -17.46 11.34 -37.53
C GLY A 295 -17.40 12.69 -36.82
N VAL A 296 -18.31 13.57 -37.22
CA VAL A 296 -18.44 14.93 -36.68
C VAL A 296 -19.90 15.24 -36.42
N SER A 297 -20.16 16.30 -35.67
CA SER A 297 -21.51 16.80 -35.43
C SER A 297 -21.65 18.25 -35.81
N LEU A 298 -22.85 18.62 -36.26
CA LEU A 298 -23.17 20.01 -36.58
C LEU A 298 -23.18 20.86 -35.31
N CYS A 299 -22.68 22.09 -35.43
CA CYS A 299 -22.44 22.96 -34.28
C CYS A 299 -23.73 23.59 -33.71
N ASP A 300 -24.86 23.47 -34.38
CA ASP A 300 -26.19 23.82 -33.87
C ASP A 300 -26.77 22.76 -32.91
N GLY A 301 -26.15 21.58 -32.82
CA GLY A 301 -26.55 20.52 -31.90
C GLY A 301 -25.93 20.68 -30.51
N ALA A 302 -26.76 20.66 -29.46
CA ALA A 302 -26.25 20.73 -28.09
C ALA A 302 -25.64 19.40 -27.61
N ARG A 303 -24.40 19.44 -27.11
CA ARG A 303 -23.65 18.28 -26.57
C ARG A 303 -22.95 18.62 -25.25
N PRO A 304 -22.72 17.63 -24.37
CA PRO A 304 -22.00 17.88 -23.12
C PRO A 304 -20.50 18.07 -23.36
N LEU A 305 -19.77 18.41 -22.30
CA LEU A 305 -18.31 18.51 -22.27
C LEU A 305 -17.76 17.43 -21.33
N TYR A 306 -16.53 17.00 -21.56
CA TYR A 306 -15.72 16.35 -20.52
C TYR A 306 -14.99 17.44 -19.74
N CYS A 307 -15.04 17.37 -18.41
CA CYS A 307 -14.34 18.28 -17.51
C CYS A 307 -13.34 17.48 -16.70
N ILE A 308 -12.07 17.91 -16.73
CA ILE A 308 -10.93 17.24 -16.10
C ILE A 308 -10.29 18.22 -15.13
N GLU A 309 -10.06 17.78 -13.90
CA GLU A 309 -9.27 18.51 -12.91
C GLU A 309 -7.81 18.60 -13.37
N ASP A 310 -7.25 19.80 -13.40
CA ASP A 310 -5.87 20.11 -13.77
C ASP A 310 -5.40 21.36 -13.01
N VAL A 311 -4.27 21.27 -12.31
CA VAL A 311 -3.77 22.29 -11.37
C VAL A 311 -2.62 23.11 -11.91
#